data_AF-A0A2G4I0E3-F1
#
_entry.id   AF-A0A2G4I0E3-F1
#
_cell.length_a   1.000
_cell.length_b   1.000
_cell.length_c   1.000
_cell.angle_alpha   90.00
_cell.angle_beta   90.00
_cell.angle_gamma   90.00
#
_symmetry.space_group_name_H-M   'P 1'
#
loop_
_entity.id
_entity.type
_entity.pdbx_description
1 polymer ?
#
loop_
_entity_poly.entity_id
_entity_poly.type
_entity_poly.pdbx_seq_one_letter_code
_entity_poly.pdbx_strand_id
1 'polypeptide(L)'
;DTDADGTGDWRDLDSDADGILDKIEGTVDTDADGTGDWRDFDSDGDGILDKIEGTIDTDGDGIGNWRDLDSDDDEILDSIELTGDNDNDGIPNYIDPEFFIPEAISPNGDGDNDVLYIRGLKTKSYKDAEILIFNRWGQEVFKSGKGYKNNWGGTSGIGGKYTVYAGNELLPEGIYYLIFIYNGKTLSQNLYIKP
;
A
#
# COMPACT_ATOMS: atom_id res chain seq x y z
N ASP A 1 -0.92 36.07 -11.55
CA ASP A 1 -0.60 36.50 -10.18
C ASP A 1 -1.47 35.60 -9.34
N THR A 2 -1.14 34.31 -9.36
CA THR A 2 -1.97 33.24 -8.80
C THR A 2 -1.96 33.32 -7.28
N ASP A 3 -0.80 33.60 -6.68
CA ASP A 3 -0.62 33.79 -5.23
C ASP A 3 -0.92 35.23 -4.73
N ALA A 4 -1.12 36.18 -5.64
CA ALA A 4 -1.40 37.59 -5.37
C ALA A 4 -0.26 38.36 -4.66
N ASP A 5 1.02 37.99 -4.89
CA ASP A 5 2.18 38.69 -4.34
C ASP A 5 2.54 40.00 -5.09
N GLY A 6 1.92 40.22 -6.26
CA GLY A 6 2.15 41.39 -7.11
C GLY A 6 3.14 41.15 -8.25
N THR A 7 3.66 39.93 -8.39
CA THR A 7 4.40 39.41 -9.53
C THR A 7 3.43 38.65 -10.44
N GLY A 8 3.47 38.94 -11.73
CA GLY A 8 2.66 38.13 -12.65
C GLY A 8 3.36 36.81 -12.92
N ASP A 9 2.63 35.69 -12.93
CA ASP A 9 3.12 34.31 -13.16
C ASP A 9 4.20 34.18 -14.24
N TRP A 10 4.09 34.95 -15.34
CA TRP A 10 5.10 35.00 -16.41
C TRP A 10 6.50 35.52 -15.99
N ARG A 11 6.64 36.06 -14.78
CA ARG A 11 7.90 36.46 -14.13
C ARG A 11 8.12 35.76 -12.80
N ASP A 12 7.12 35.07 -12.29
CA ASP A 12 7.25 34.34 -11.04
C ASP A 12 8.13 33.10 -11.25
N LEU A 13 8.73 32.62 -10.18
CA LEU A 13 9.48 31.37 -10.15
C LEU A 13 8.72 30.26 -9.43
N ASP A 14 7.66 30.61 -8.72
CA ASP A 14 6.80 29.79 -7.87
C ASP A 14 5.43 30.50 -7.86
N SER A 15 4.64 30.28 -8.90
CA SER A 15 3.49 31.13 -9.24
C SER A 15 2.31 30.99 -8.27
N ASP A 16 2.14 29.85 -7.60
CA ASP A 16 1.16 29.63 -6.53
C ASP A 16 1.76 29.67 -5.12
N ALA A 17 3.08 29.80 -4.97
CA ALA A 17 3.75 29.98 -3.67
C ALA A 17 3.50 28.83 -2.68
N ASP A 18 3.36 27.62 -3.21
CA ASP A 18 3.26 26.38 -2.46
C ASP A 18 4.65 25.92 -1.94
N GLY A 19 5.74 26.42 -2.56
CA GLY A 19 7.13 26.10 -2.24
C GLY A 19 7.80 25.13 -3.22
N ILE A 20 7.09 24.72 -4.27
CA ILE A 20 7.59 24.00 -5.44
C ILE A 20 7.79 25.05 -6.54
N LEU A 21 8.88 24.93 -7.32
CA LEU A 21 9.15 25.94 -8.36
C LEU A 21 8.45 25.57 -9.66
N ASP A 22 7.95 26.55 -10.42
CA ASP A 22 7.35 26.36 -11.76
C ASP A 22 8.22 25.50 -12.70
N LYS A 23 9.54 25.52 -12.48
CA LYS A 23 10.50 24.72 -13.25
C LYS A 23 10.43 23.22 -12.93
N ILE A 24 10.15 22.88 -11.68
CA ILE A 24 9.95 21.50 -11.19
C ILE A 24 8.60 20.99 -11.68
N GLU A 25 7.57 21.84 -11.60
CA GLU A 25 6.21 21.50 -12.01
C GLU A 25 6.06 21.42 -13.52
N GLY A 26 6.64 22.39 -14.22
CA GLY A 26 6.69 22.42 -15.66
C GLY A 26 5.33 22.78 -16.28
N THR A 27 4.78 21.90 -17.11
CA THR A 27 3.54 22.15 -17.85
C THR A 27 2.55 21.00 -17.71
N VAL A 28 2.71 20.20 -16.66
CA VAL A 28 1.80 19.10 -16.34
C VAL A 28 0.53 19.70 -15.72
N ASP A 29 -0.54 18.92 -15.82
CA ASP A 29 -1.87 19.15 -15.25
C ASP A 29 -2.25 17.75 -14.75
N THR A 30 -1.94 17.48 -13.48
CA THR A 30 -1.90 16.13 -12.92
C THR A 30 -3.31 15.57 -12.68
N ASP A 31 -4.21 16.39 -12.13
CA ASP A 31 -5.61 16.01 -11.87
C ASP A 31 -6.56 16.24 -13.07
N ALA A 32 -6.09 16.92 -14.12
CA ALA A 32 -6.83 17.26 -15.33
C ALA A 32 -8.02 18.23 -15.10
N ASP A 33 -7.93 19.12 -14.11
CA ASP A 33 -8.94 20.15 -13.85
C ASP A 33 -8.87 21.35 -14.82
N GLY A 34 -7.76 21.47 -15.56
CA GLY A 34 -7.49 22.53 -16.54
C GLY A 34 -6.60 23.67 -16.02
N THR A 35 -6.17 23.60 -14.77
CA THR A 35 -5.07 24.33 -14.16
C THR A 35 -3.80 23.49 -14.34
N GLY A 36 -2.68 24.12 -14.66
CA GLY A 36 -1.43 23.37 -14.72
C GLY A 36 -0.78 23.46 -13.35
N ASP A 37 -0.14 22.39 -12.90
CA ASP A 37 0.42 22.23 -11.55
C ASP A 37 1.12 23.49 -11.02
N TRP A 38 1.94 24.15 -11.85
CA TRP A 38 2.61 25.45 -11.57
C TRP A 38 1.67 26.64 -11.25
N ARG A 39 0.36 26.46 -11.16
CA ARG A 39 -0.62 27.45 -10.71
C ARG A 39 -1.71 26.78 -9.87
N ASP A 40 -1.49 25.54 -9.48
CA ASP A 40 -2.43 24.74 -8.73
C ASP A 40 -1.93 24.59 -7.30
N PHE A 41 -2.83 24.66 -6.34
CA PHE A 41 -2.44 24.53 -4.93
C PHE A 41 -2.53 23.09 -4.41
N ASP A 42 -3.11 22.20 -5.22
CA ASP A 42 -3.46 20.79 -4.93
C ASP A 42 -3.41 20.04 -6.27
N SER A 43 -2.19 19.75 -6.74
CA SER A 43 -1.91 19.35 -8.13
C SER A 43 -2.54 18.01 -8.52
N ASP A 44 -2.71 17.07 -7.60
CA ASP A 44 -3.39 15.79 -7.85
C ASP A 44 -4.85 15.74 -7.38
N GLY A 45 -5.31 16.79 -6.69
CA GLY A 45 -6.72 16.98 -6.33
C GLY A 45 -7.20 16.01 -5.25
N ASP A 46 -6.29 15.53 -4.40
CA ASP A 46 -6.59 14.58 -3.33
C ASP A 46 -7.14 15.28 -2.06
N GLY A 47 -6.96 16.61 -1.96
CA GLY A 47 -7.40 17.45 -0.85
C GLY A 47 -6.33 17.77 0.19
N ILE A 48 -5.09 17.36 -0.04
CA ILE A 48 -3.88 17.80 0.64
C ILE A 48 -3.22 18.85 -0.26
N LEU A 49 -2.66 19.91 0.33
CA LEU A 49 -2.04 20.98 -0.47
C LEU A 49 -0.60 20.60 -0.80
N ASP A 50 -0.13 20.91 -2.00
CA ASP A 50 1.26 20.69 -2.45
C ASP A 50 2.29 21.28 -1.46
N LYS A 51 1.93 22.38 -0.80
CA LYS A 51 2.71 23.01 0.27
C LYS A 51 2.96 22.12 1.50
N ILE A 52 2.03 21.21 1.80
CA ILE A 52 2.09 20.26 2.92
C ILE A 52 2.92 19.05 2.52
N GLU A 53 2.74 18.56 1.31
CA GLU A 53 3.36 17.34 0.79
C GLU A 53 4.80 17.59 0.35
N GLY A 54 4.99 18.68 -0.38
CA GLY A 54 6.23 19.08 -0.99
C GLY A 54 6.75 18.05 -1.97
N THR A 55 8.03 18.17 -2.31
CA THR A 55 8.69 17.32 -3.33
C THR A 55 9.20 15.97 -2.82
N ILE A 56 8.70 15.50 -1.67
CA ILE A 56 9.08 14.19 -1.11
C ILE A 56 8.44 13.10 -1.97
N ASP A 57 9.11 11.94 -2.04
CA ASP A 57 8.66 10.72 -2.71
C ASP A 57 8.74 9.60 -1.65
N THR A 58 7.64 9.40 -0.93
CA THR A 58 7.58 8.52 0.25
C THR A 58 7.74 7.05 -0.17
N ASP A 59 6.96 6.59 -1.14
CA ASP A 59 6.91 5.20 -1.59
C ASP A 59 8.03 4.83 -2.60
N GLY A 60 8.70 5.81 -3.21
CA GLY A 60 9.86 5.69 -4.10
C GLY A 60 9.55 5.23 -5.50
N ASP A 61 8.33 5.40 -5.98
CA ASP A 61 7.96 5.02 -7.34
C ASP A 61 8.46 6.04 -8.40
N GLY A 62 8.91 7.21 -7.94
CA GLY A 62 9.45 8.29 -8.75
C GLY A 62 8.47 9.44 -9.04
N ILE A 63 7.26 9.37 -8.47
CA ILE A 63 6.28 10.45 -8.38
C ILE A 63 6.48 11.11 -7.01
N GLY A 64 6.35 12.44 -6.96
CA GLY A 64 6.39 13.14 -5.67
C GLY A 64 4.99 13.16 -5.08
N ASN A 65 4.87 13.16 -3.75
CA ASN A 65 3.60 13.06 -3.03
C ASN A 65 2.53 14.03 -3.56
N TRP A 66 2.88 15.30 -3.81
CA TRP A 66 2.05 16.33 -4.47
C TRP A 66 1.51 16.01 -5.89
N ARG A 67 1.80 14.82 -6.41
CA ARG A 67 1.33 14.29 -7.70
C ARG A 67 0.86 12.84 -7.59
N ASP A 68 0.80 12.30 -6.39
CA ASP A 68 0.58 10.90 -6.11
C ASP A 68 -0.67 10.74 -5.24
N LEU A 69 -1.62 9.95 -5.73
CA LEU A 69 -2.92 9.76 -5.05
C LEU A 69 -2.87 8.72 -3.91
N ASP A 70 -1.74 8.04 -3.74
CA ASP A 70 -1.46 6.99 -2.74
C ASP A 70 0.04 7.08 -2.37
N SER A 71 0.42 8.16 -1.69
CA SER A 71 1.80 8.59 -1.47
C SER A 71 2.68 7.55 -0.77
N ASP A 72 2.10 6.56 -0.10
CA ASP A 72 2.83 5.51 0.61
C ASP A 72 2.64 4.08 0.07
N ASP A 73 1.83 3.92 -0.99
CA ASP A 73 1.47 2.69 -1.70
C ASP A 73 0.93 1.59 -0.77
N ASP A 74 0.12 2.00 0.21
CA ASP A 74 -0.55 1.09 1.14
C ASP A 74 -1.91 0.57 0.63
N GLU A 75 -2.39 1.11 -0.50
CA GLU A 75 -3.69 0.86 -1.15
C GLU A 75 -4.89 1.62 -0.54
N ILE A 76 -4.65 2.66 0.25
CA ILE A 76 -5.61 3.65 0.72
C ILE A 76 -5.25 4.97 0.06
N LEU A 77 -6.24 5.68 -0.49
CA LEU A 77 -5.96 6.96 -1.14
C LEU A 77 -5.71 8.06 -0.11
N ASP A 78 -4.79 8.97 -0.42
CA ASP A 78 -4.42 10.11 0.42
C ASP A 78 -5.66 10.96 0.79
N SER A 79 -6.59 11.14 -0.16
CA SER A 79 -7.91 11.76 0.05
C SER A 79 -8.80 11.14 1.15
N ILE A 80 -8.50 9.90 1.57
CA ILE A 80 -9.18 9.18 2.66
C ILE A 80 -8.40 9.33 3.98
N GLU A 81 -7.08 9.31 3.90
CA GLU A 81 -6.17 9.30 5.06
C GLU A 81 -5.93 10.69 5.63
N LEU A 82 -5.74 11.65 4.72
CA LEU A 82 -5.45 13.06 4.95
C LEU A 82 -4.24 13.25 5.89
N THR A 83 -4.12 14.45 6.43
CA THR A 83 -3.03 14.82 7.35
C THR A 83 -3.26 14.36 8.80
N GLY A 84 -4.11 13.34 9.03
CA GLY A 84 -4.34 12.79 10.36
C GLY A 84 -3.10 12.05 10.88
N ASP A 85 -3.10 11.66 12.15
CA ASP A 85 -2.06 10.81 12.74
C ASP A 85 -2.76 9.87 13.72
N ASN A 86 -3.16 8.71 13.21
CA ASN A 86 -4.01 7.78 13.95
C ASN A 86 -3.25 7.03 15.06
N ASP A 87 -1.96 6.78 14.86
CA ASP A 87 -1.15 5.98 15.79
C ASP A 87 -0.28 6.86 16.73
N ASN A 88 -0.24 8.16 16.50
CA ASN A 88 0.47 9.21 17.25
C ASN A 88 1.99 9.06 17.20
N ASP A 89 2.55 8.56 16.10
CA ASP A 89 4.00 8.48 15.91
C ASP A 89 4.62 9.77 15.33
N GLY A 90 3.78 10.71 14.90
CA GLY A 90 4.15 12.00 14.34
C GLY A 90 4.32 12.02 12.82
N ILE A 91 4.02 10.92 12.13
CA ILE A 91 3.95 10.82 10.68
C ILE A 91 2.46 10.97 10.28
N PRO A 92 2.12 11.87 9.33
CA PRO A 92 0.76 11.96 8.80
C PRO A 92 0.34 10.68 8.08
N ASN A 93 -0.94 10.29 8.20
CA ASN A 93 -1.48 9.04 7.67
C ASN A 93 -1.19 8.85 6.17
N TYR A 94 -1.39 9.88 5.33
CA TYR A 94 -1.13 9.79 3.87
C TYR A 94 0.32 9.44 3.50
N ILE A 95 1.26 9.48 4.46
CA ILE A 95 2.66 9.05 4.27
C ILE A 95 3.08 8.01 5.32
N ASP A 96 2.13 7.37 6.00
CA ASP A 96 2.36 6.34 7.02
C ASP A 96 1.64 5.01 6.70
N PRO A 97 2.34 4.05 6.05
CA PRO A 97 1.68 2.90 5.47
C PRO A 97 0.87 2.05 6.45
N GLU A 98 -0.44 1.89 6.20
CA GLU A 98 -1.35 1.03 6.95
C GLU A 98 -1.25 -0.45 6.52
N PHE A 99 -0.64 -1.25 7.38
CA PHE A 99 -0.49 -2.68 7.15
C PHE A 99 -1.63 -3.53 7.75
N PHE A 100 -2.29 -4.35 6.92
CA PHE A 100 -3.37 -5.24 7.37
C PHE A 100 -3.26 -6.68 6.83
N ILE A 101 -3.30 -7.65 7.76
CA ILE A 101 -3.40 -9.08 7.44
C ILE A 101 -4.74 -9.63 7.95
N PRO A 102 -5.60 -10.19 7.07
CA PRO A 102 -6.88 -10.73 7.49
C PRO A 102 -6.70 -12.00 8.34
N GLU A 103 -7.63 -12.18 9.28
CA GLU A 103 -7.66 -13.36 10.16
C GLU A 103 -8.41 -14.54 9.54
N ALA A 104 -9.04 -14.36 8.38
CA ALA A 104 -9.80 -15.41 7.70
C ALA A 104 -9.79 -15.27 6.17
N ILE A 105 -9.94 -16.40 5.48
CA ILE A 105 -10.20 -16.50 4.04
C ILE A 105 -11.31 -17.52 3.75
N SER A 106 -12.04 -17.33 2.65
CA SER A 106 -13.07 -18.23 2.16
C SER A 106 -12.83 -18.64 0.69
N PRO A 107 -11.92 -19.59 0.43
CA PRO A 107 -11.56 -20.01 -0.94
C PRO A 107 -12.63 -20.90 -1.57
N ASN A 108 -13.83 -20.36 -1.79
CA ASN A 108 -15.01 -21.06 -2.31
C ASN A 108 -15.28 -20.74 -3.80
N GLY A 109 -14.55 -19.78 -4.38
CA GLY A 109 -14.64 -19.34 -5.76
C GLY A 109 -15.77 -18.36 -6.06
N ASP A 110 -16.30 -17.66 -5.05
CA ASP A 110 -17.35 -16.63 -5.23
C ASP A 110 -16.80 -15.23 -5.55
N GLY A 111 -15.48 -15.03 -5.46
CA GLY A 111 -14.79 -13.77 -5.69
C GLY A 111 -14.48 -13.00 -4.40
N ASP A 112 -15.06 -13.38 -3.27
CA ASP A 112 -14.96 -12.68 -2.00
C ASP A 112 -14.05 -13.45 -1.02
N ASN A 113 -12.95 -12.82 -0.59
CA ASN A 113 -11.97 -13.39 0.35
C ASN A 113 -11.39 -14.76 -0.08
N ASP A 114 -11.32 -15.03 -1.38
CA ASP A 114 -10.81 -16.29 -1.93
C ASP A 114 -9.32 -16.53 -1.68
N VAL A 115 -8.56 -15.45 -1.42
CA VAL A 115 -7.12 -15.48 -1.20
C VAL A 115 -6.74 -14.74 0.07
N LEU A 116 -5.60 -15.10 0.65
CA LEU A 116 -4.96 -14.31 1.71
C LEU A 116 -4.40 -13.03 1.10
N TYR A 117 -5.24 -12.01 1.00
CA TYR A 117 -4.87 -10.68 0.55
C TYR A 117 -4.36 -9.86 1.72
N ILE A 118 -3.11 -9.41 1.66
CA ILE A 118 -2.47 -8.55 2.66
C ILE A 118 -2.37 -7.15 2.06
N ARG A 119 -3.02 -6.17 2.68
CA ARG A 119 -2.97 -4.76 2.27
C ARG A 119 -1.62 -4.14 2.69
N GLY A 120 -1.15 -3.16 1.91
CA GLY A 120 0.16 -2.54 2.08
C GLY A 120 1.34 -3.42 1.70
N LEU A 121 1.11 -4.57 1.04
CA LEU A 121 2.19 -5.50 0.68
C LEU A 121 3.14 -4.93 -0.39
N LYS A 122 2.68 -3.94 -1.16
CA LYS A 122 3.46 -3.33 -2.25
C LYS A 122 4.51 -2.33 -1.75
N THR A 123 4.22 -1.65 -0.64
CA THR A 123 5.15 -0.73 0.03
C THR A 123 6.56 -1.32 0.12
N LYS A 124 7.58 -0.44 0.03
CA LYS A 124 9.01 -0.81 0.12
C LYS A 124 9.32 -1.72 1.32
N SER A 125 8.61 -1.53 2.44
CA SER A 125 8.78 -2.27 3.68
C SER A 125 8.46 -3.76 3.54
N TYR A 126 7.52 -4.12 2.66
CA TYR A 126 7.04 -5.50 2.54
C TYR A 126 7.32 -6.15 1.17
N LYS A 127 8.06 -5.48 0.27
CA LYS A 127 8.45 -6.01 -1.06
C LYS A 127 9.03 -7.44 -1.08
N ASP A 128 9.73 -7.82 -0.02
CA ASP A 128 10.41 -9.12 0.14
C ASP A 128 9.70 -10.03 1.15
N ALA A 129 8.50 -9.65 1.59
CA ALA A 129 7.78 -10.36 2.63
C ALA A 129 7.43 -11.80 2.21
N GLU A 130 7.41 -12.68 3.21
CA GLU A 130 7.17 -14.11 3.06
C GLU A 130 6.09 -14.56 4.04
N ILE A 131 5.20 -15.45 3.58
CA ILE A 131 4.23 -16.13 4.43
C ILE A 131 4.57 -17.61 4.55
N LEU A 132 4.43 -18.12 5.78
CA LEU A 132 4.43 -19.54 6.10
C LEU A 132 3.11 -19.88 6.78
N ILE A 133 2.51 -21.00 6.42
CA ILE A 133 1.26 -21.47 7.00
C ILE A 133 1.49 -22.83 7.63
N PHE A 134 1.07 -22.99 8.87
CA PHE A 134 1.15 -24.24 9.61
C PHE A 134 -0.25 -24.72 10.02
N ASN A 135 -0.46 -26.03 9.99
CA ASN A 135 -1.66 -26.61 10.58
C ASN A 135 -1.55 -26.68 12.11
N ARG A 136 -2.64 -27.13 12.76
CA ARG A 136 -2.73 -27.27 14.23
C ARG A 136 -1.69 -28.18 14.89
N TRP A 137 -0.99 -29.02 14.11
CA TRP A 137 0.05 -29.92 14.59
C TRP A 137 1.46 -29.33 14.41
N GLY A 138 1.58 -28.09 13.95
CA GLY A 138 2.86 -27.44 13.67
C GLY A 138 3.54 -27.92 12.40
N GLN A 139 2.80 -28.60 11.51
CA GLN A 139 3.31 -28.98 10.20
C GLN A 139 3.07 -27.84 9.22
N GLU A 140 4.13 -27.40 8.53
CA GLU A 140 4.06 -26.46 7.41
C GLU A 140 3.15 -27.04 6.32
N VAL A 141 2.24 -26.24 5.79
CA VAL A 141 1.34 -26.61 4.69
C VAL A 141 1.50 -25.70 3.49
N PHE A 142 2.06 -24.51 3.67
CA PHE A 142 2.36 -23.58 2.59
C PHE A 142 3.53 -22.66 2.94
N LYS A 143 4.26 -22.26 1.91
CA LYS A 143 5.36 -21.29 1.95
C LYS A 143 5.38 -20.52 0.63
N SER A 144 5.32 -19.19 0.70
CA SER A 144 5.33 -18.35 -0.51
C SER A 144 6.72 -18.17 -1.12
N GLY A 145 7.78 -18.27 -0.32
CA GLY A 145 9.06 -17.63 -0.64
C GLY A 145 8.97 -16.11 -0.46
N LYS A 146 10.06 -15.41 -0.79
CA LYS A 146 10.12 -13.94 -0.72
C LYS A 146 9.23 -13.27 -1.75
N GLY A 147 8.67 -12.14 -1.37
CA GLY A 147 7.83 -11.31 -2.22
C GLY A 147 6.50 -12.00 -2.50
N TYR A 148 5.77 -12.37 -1.45
CA TYR A 148 4.40 -12.85 -1.55
C TYR A 148 3.55 -11.93 -2.44
N LYS A 149 2.58 -12.49 -3.16
CA LYS A 149 1.87 -11.82 -4.27
C LYS A 149 0.36 -11.73 -4.09
N ASN A 150 -0.15 -11.85 -2.85
CA ASN A 150 -1.58 -11.83 -2.56
C ASN A 150 -2.41 -12.83 -3.39
N ASN A 151 -1.87 -14.05 -3.57
CA ASN A 151 -2.44 -15.04 -4.50
C ASN A 151 -2.67 -16.42 -3.89
N TRP A 152 -2.44 -16.60 -2.58
CA TRP A 152 -2.61 -17.90 -1.95
C TRP A 152 -4.05 -18.11 -1.50
N GLY A 153 -4.76 -19.02 -2.18
CA GLY A 153 -6.16 -19.38 -1.91
C GLY A 153 -6.34 -20.63 -1.06
N GLY A 154 -5.53 -20.79 0.01
CA GLY A 154 -5.76 -21.87 0.98
C GLY A 154 -5.40 -23.28 0.51
N THR A 155 -4.59 -23.44 -0.54
CA THR A 155 -4.16 -24.76 -1.03
C THR A 155 -2.85 -25.23 -0.41
N SER A 156 -2.69 -26.54 -0.20
CA SER A 156 -1.41 -27.13 0.25
C SER A 156 -0.33 -26.94 -0.82
N GLY A 157 0.79 -26.32 -0.45
CA GLY A 157 1.99 -26.20 -1.28
C GLY A 157 2.93 -27.41 -1.16
N ILE A 158 2.67 -28.33 -0.23
CA ILE A 158 3.51 -29.49 0.04
C ILE A 158 2.86 -30.75 -0.55
N GLY A 159 3.49 -31.31 -1.57
CA GLY A 159 3.22 -32.67 -2.05
C GLY A 159 4.29 -33.64 -1.54
N GLY A 160 3.98 -34.45 -0.53
CA GLY A 160 4.92 -35.51 -0.11
C GLY A 160 4.47 -36.30 1.13
N LYS A 161 4.73 -37.62 1.08
CA LYS A 161 4.62 -38.78 2.02
C LYS A 161 4.03 -38.64 3.45
N TYR A 162 4.00 -37.45 4.06
CA TYR A 162 3.45 -37.15 5.38
C TYR A 162 2.33 -36.08 5.35
N THR A 163 1.92 -35.60 4.18
CA THR A 163 0.72 -34.77 4.02
C THR A 163 -0.46 -35.63 3.60
N VAL A 164 -1.63 -35.38 4.21
CA VAL A 164 -2.91 -35.98 3.78
C VAL A 164 -3.40 -35.34 2.46
N TYR A 165 -2.83 -34.19 2.09
CA TYR A 165 -3.19 -33.43 0.89
C TYR A 165 -2.15 -33.59 -0.21
N ALA A 166 -2.61 -33.89 -1.42
CA ALA A 166 -1.79 -33.75 -2.62
C ALA A 166 -1.52 -32.26 -2.89
N GLY A 167 -0.41 -31.94 -3.57
CA GLY A 167 -0.12 -30.55 -3.93
C GLY A 167 -1.29 -29.93 -4.70
N ASN A 168 -1.65 -28.69 -4.34
CA ASN A 168 -2.79 -27.92 -4.85
C ASN A 168 -4.19 -28.33 -4.38
N GLU A 169 -4.33 -29.24 -3.41
CA GLU A 169 -5.64 -29.47 -2.77
C GLU A 169 -5.95 -28.37 -1.76
N LEU A 170 -7.23 -27.98 -1.68
CA LEU A 170 -7.74 -27.06 -0.67
C LEU A 170 -7.52 -27.66 0.72
N LEU A 171 -7.00 -26.83 1.62
CA LEU A 171 -6.89 -27.18 3.02
C LEU A 171 -8.29 -27.26 3.65
N PRO A 172 -8.53 -28.20 4.59
CA PRO A 172 -9.81 -28.29 5.27
C PRO A 172 -10.12 -27.03 6.06
N GLU A 173 -11.42 -26.83 6.30
CA GLU A 173 -11.90 -25.82 7.23
C GLU A 173 -11.22 -25.95 8.61
N GLY A 174 -10.78 -24.82 9.15
CA GLY A 174 -10.21 -24.77 10.49
C GLY A 174 -9.22 -23.64 10.71
N ILE A 175 -8.62 -23.67 11.89
CA ILE A 175 -7.60 -22.71 12.32
C ILE A 175 -6.21 -23.22 11.91
N TYR A 176 -5.45 -22.33 11.31
CA TYR A 176 -4.05 -22.44 10.91
C TYR A 176 -3.24 -21.34 11.61
N TYR A 177 -1.92 -21.48 11.60
CA TYR A 177 -0.99 -20.48 12.09
C TYR A 177 -0.26 -19.84 10.92
N LEU A 178 -0.40 -18.53 10.77
CA LEU A 178 0.34 -17.72 9.81
C LEU A 178 1.58 -17.14 10.48
N ILE A 179 2.72 -17.26 9.80
CA ILE A 179 3.95 -16.54 10.11
C ILE A 179 4.24 -15.61 8.92
N PHE A 180 4.26 -14.31 9.18
CA PHE A 180 4.63 -13.27 8.22
C PHE A 180 6.03 -12.76 8.54
N ILE A 181 6.92 -12.82 7.56
CA ILE A 181 8.34 -12.47 7.71
C ILE A 181 8.66 -11.30 6.79
N TYR A 182 9.20 -10.21 7.33
CA TYR A 182 9.55 -9.01 6.57
C TYR A 182 10.71 -8.30 7.26
N ASN A 183 11.69 -7.78 6.51
CA ASN A 183 12.83 -7.01 7.06
C ASN A 183 13.50 -7.61 8.31
N GLY A 184 13.59 -8.95 8.40
CA GLY A 184 14.13 -9.66 9.56
C GLY A 184 13.24 -9.70 10.81
N LYS A 185 12.05 -9.11 10.75
CA LYS A 185 10.97 -9.19 11.74
C LYS A 185 10.04 -10.37 11.41
N THR A 186 9.35 -10.83 12.45
CA THR A 186 8.32 -11.87 12.33
C THR A 186 7.07 -11.42 13.07
N LEU A 187 5.94 -11.47 12.37
CA LEU A 187 4.61 -11.36 12.92
C LEU A 187 3.93 -12.74 12.80
N SER A 188 3.12 -13.11 13.78
CA SER A 188 2.38 -14.37 13.76
C SER A 188 0.95 -14.17 14.24
N GLN A 189 0.00 -14.77 13.54
CA GLN A 189 -1.41 -14.76 13.92
C GLN A 189 -2.10 -16.07 13.57
N ASN A 190 -3.29 -16.27 14.13
CA ASN A 190 -4.17 -17.32 13.68
C ASN A 190 -4.79 -16.93 12.32
N LEU A 191 -5.02 -17.92 11.47
CA LEU A 191 -5.75 -17.77 10.22
C LEU A 191 -6.85 -18.82 10.15
N TYR A 192 -8.09 -18.38 9.96
CA TYR A 192 -9.22 -19.27 9.73
C TYR A 192 -9.42 -19.49 8.23
N ILE A 193 -9.60 -20.74 7.81
CA ILE A 193 -9.94 -21.08 6.43
C ILE A 193 -11.33 -21.69 6.42
N LYS A 194 -12.22 -21.19 5.56
CA LYS A 194 -13.57 -21.72 5.34
C LYS A 194 -13.88 -21.82 3.84
N PRO A 195 -13.57 -22.95 3.20
CA PRO A 195 -13.88 -23.18 1.78
C PRO A 195 -15.39 -23.27 1.51
#